data_AF-A0A1I0CZT2-F1
#
_entry.id   AF-A0A1I0CZT2-F1
#
_cell.length_a   1.000
_cell.length_b   1.000
_cell.length_c   1.000
_cell.angle_alpha   90.00
_cell.angle_beta   90.00
_cell.angle_gamma   90.00
#
_symmetry.space_group_name_H-M   'P 1'
#
loop_
_entity.id
_entity.type
_entity.pdbx_description
1 polymer ?
#
loop_
_entity_poly.entity_id
_entity_poly.type
_entity_poly.pdbx_seq_one_letter_code
_entity_poly.pdbx_strand_id
1 'polypeptide(L)'
;MIITKIIQSNQAITLKDAVIGAVIAFFSMIFGEHWILFAVFLLFNIVDYITGWMKAKMANKVNSTAGLIGVLKKLGYWIMVMVSFLASVLFIEIGNTLGIDLGITTLLGWFVLASLTINELRSIIENLVETGYNIPNILTKGLEVADKIINEENK
;
A
#
# COMPACT_ATOMS: atom_id res chain seq x y z
N MET A 1 35.31 -37.78 -6.56
CA MET A 1 33.87 -38.08 -6.46
C MET A 1 33.25 -37.68 -5.12
N ILE A 2 33.96 -37.84 -3.98
CA ILE A 2 33.46 -37.42 -2.65
C ILE A 2 33.42 -35.88 -2.50
N ILE A 3 34.46 -35.19 -2.97
CA ILE A 3 34.55 -33.72 -2.88
C ILE A 3 33.44 -33.03 -3.71
N THR A 4 33.10 -33.56 -4.88
CA THR A 4 32.03 -33.05 -5.73
C THR A 4 30.65 -33.19 -5.07
N LYS A 5 30.42 -34.27 -4.32
CA LYS A 5 29.18 -34.51 -3.55
C LYS A 5 29.05 -33.57 -2.34
N ILE A 6 30.15 -33.24 -1.66
CA ILE A 6 30.17 -32.30 -0.52
C ILE A 6 29.89 -30.87 -0.98
N ILE A 7 30.35 -30.48 -2.18
CA ILE A 7 30.04 -29.18 -2.77
C ILE A 7 28.57 -29.12 -3.23
N GLN A 8 28.03 -30.20 -3.82
CA GLN A 8 26.60 -30.27 -4.18
C GLN A 8 25.67 -30.31 -2.97
N SER A 9 26.05 -30.94 -1.85
CA SER A 9 25.22 -30.98 -0.64
C SER A 9 25.13 -29.63 0.08
N ASN A 10 26.04 -28.70 -0.19
CA ASN A 10 26.04 -27.34 0.38
C ASN A 10 25.38 -26.28 -0.54
N GLN A 11 24.81 -26.68 -1.69
CA GLN A 11 24.06 -25.81 -2.59
C GLN A 11 22.63 -26.28 -2.83
N ALA A 12 22.08 -27.11 -1.95
CA ALA A 12 20.66 -27.42 -1.99
C ALA A 12 19.87 -26.17 -1.57
N ILE A 13 19.38 -25.39 -2.55
CA ILE A 13 18.35 -24.38 -2.32
C ILE A 13 17.18 -25.14 -1.69
N THR A 14 16.91 -24.89 -0.41
CA THR A 14 15.77 -25.53 0.24
C THR A 14 14.48 -24.91 -0.29
N LEU A 15 13.36 -25.63 -0.21
CA LEU A 15 12.06 -25.08 -0.61
C LEU A 15 11.74 -23.75 0.12
N LYS A 16 12.21 -23.61 1.37
CA LYS A 16 12.09 -22.37 2.15
C LYS A 16 12.89 -21.24 1.52
N ASP A 17 14.13 -21.50 1.12
CA ASP A 17 14.99 -20.49 0.47
C ASP A 17 14.44 -20.10 -0.91
N ALA A 18 13.87 -21.05 -1.65
CA ALA A 18 13.21 -20.77 -2.92
C ALA A 18 11.95 -19.90 -2.74
N VAL A 19 11.12 -20.18 -1.73
CA VAL A 19 9.93 -19.37 -1.43
C VAL A 19 10.33 -17.98 -0.95
N ILE A 20 11.31 -17.88 -0.04
CA ILE A 20 11.82 -16.60 0.44
C ILE A 20 12.44 -15.80 -0.73
N GLY A 21 13.24 -16.45 -1.57
CA GLY A 21 13.82 -15.85 -2.77
C GLY A 21 12.77 -15.36 -3.76
N ALA A 22 11.70 -16.14 -3.99
CA ALA A 22 10.59 -15.74 -4.85
C ALA A 22 9.81 -14.55 -4.27
N VAL A 23 9.59 -14.52 -2.97
CA VAL A 23 8.96 -13.38 -2.27
C VAL A 23 9.84 -12.14 -2.36
N ILE A 24 11.15 -12.26 -2.11
CA ILE A 24 12.11 -11.17 -2.22
C ILE A 24 12.19 -10.67 -3.66
N ALA A 25 12.24 -11.56 -4.65
CA ALA A 25 12.29 -11.19 -6.07
C ALA A 25 11.00 -10.50 -6.52
N PHE A 26 9.84 -11.02 -6.12
CA PHE A 26 8.54 -10.41 -6.38
C PHE A 26 8.43 -9.01 -5.79
N PHE A 27 8.78 -8.85 -4.50
CA PHE A 27 8.81 -7.54 -3.87
C PHE A 27 9.90 -6.63 -4.43
N SER A 28 11.06 -7.15 -4.84
CA SER A 28 12.11 -6.35 -5.50
C SER A 28 11.68 -5.90 -6.90
N MET A 29 10.86 -6.68 -7.61
CA MET A 29 10.29 -6.29 -8.90
C MET A 29 9.26 -5.16 -8.75
N ILE A 30 8.43 -5.21 -7.70
CA ILE A 30 7.39 -4.19 -7.44
C ILE A 30 7.97 -2.94 -6.77
N PHE A 31 8.86 -3.13 -5.78
CA PHE A 31 9.43 -2.05 -4.97
C PHE A 31 10.76 -1.52 -5.52
N GLY A 32 11.49 -2.24 -6.37
CA GLY A 32 12.93 -2.00 -6.63
C GLY A 32 13.32 -0.55 -6.89
N GLU A 33 12.69 0.11 -7.85
CA GLU A 33 13.02 1.51 -8.20
C GLU A 33 12.23 2.54 -7.37
N HIS A 34 11.02 2.18 -6.94
CA HIS A 34 10.05 3.11 -6.35
C HIS A 34 9.63 2.74 -4.91
N TRP A 35 10.46 2.00 -4.18
CA TRP A 35 10.19 1.51 -2.83
C TRP A 35 9.84 2.65 -1.86
N ILE A 36 10.36 3.84 -2.12
CA ILE A 36 10.10 5.05 -1.33
C ILE A 36 8.61 5.38 -1.28
N LEU A 37 7.84 5.12 -2.35
CA LEU A 37 6.39 5.38 -2.37
C LEU A 37 5.65 4.47 -1.38
N PHE A 38 6.06 3.21 -1.26
CA PHE A 38 5.51 2.27 -0.29
C PHE A 38 5.93 2.61 1.14
N ALA A 39 7.16 3.09 1.34
CA ALA A 39 7.63 3.57 2.63
C ALA A 39 6.85 4.82 3.10
N VAL A 40 6.57 5.76 2.19
CA VAL A 40 5.72 6.93 2.47
C VAL A 40 4.29 6.51 2.77
N PHE A 41 3.72 5.57 2.00
CA PHE A 41 2.39 5.03 2.27
C PHE A 41 2.33 4.37 3.66
N LEU A 42 3.32 3.57 4.02
CA LEU A 42 3.44 2.96 5.35
C LEU A 42 3.56 4.02 6.46
N LEU A 43 4.36 5.06 6.24
CA LEU A 43 4.50 6.17 7.18
C LEU A 43 3.15 6.85 7.42
N PHE A 44 2.38 7.14 6.37
CA PHE A 44 1.05 7.73 6.50
C PHE A 44 0.08 6.81 7.26
N ASN A 45 0.12 5.50 7.02
CA ASN A 45 -0.67 4.54 7.79
C ASN A 45 -0.33 4.60 9.30
N ILE A 46 0.95 4.72 9.66
CA ILE A 46 1.38 4.82 11.06
C ILE A 46 0.93 6.16 11.66
N VAL A 47 1.17 7.26 10.97
CA VAL A 47 0.78 8.61 11.44
C VAL A 47 -0.73 8.72 11.59
N ASP A 48 -1.50 8.18 10.65
CA ASP A 48 -2.96 8.15 10.74
C ASP A 48 -3.44 7.36 11.97
N TYR A 49 -2.80 6.21 12.27
CA TYR A 49 -3.17 5.42 13.44
C TYR A 49 -2.91 6.19 14.74
N ILE A 50 -1.76 6.88 14.82
CA ILE A 50 -1.38 7.69 15.97
C ILE A 50 -2.34 8.87 16.13
N THR A 51 -2.64 9.61 15.06
CA THR A 51 -3.54 10.77 15.11
C THR A 51 -4.98 10.38 15.43
N GLY A 52 -5.48 9.27 14.88
CA GLY A 52 -6.79 8.71 15.20
C GLY A 52 -6.89 8.27 16.66
N TRP A 53 -5.84 7.65 17.20
CA TRP A 53 -5.76 7.32 18.62
C TRP A 53 -5.73 8.56 19.52
N MET A 54 -4.95 9.58 19.16
CA MET A 54 -4.91 10.86 19.88
C MET A 54 -6.29 11.52 19.94
N LYS A 55 -7.00 11.57 18.81
CA LYS A 55 -8.39 12.04 18.73
C LYS A 55 -9.31 11.27 19.67
N ALA A 56 -9.28 9.94 19.62
CA ALA A 56 -10.11 9.10 20.50
C ALA A 56 -9.80 9.31 21.98
N LYS A 57 -8.53 9.51 22.32
CA LYS A 57 -8.08 9.81 23.69
C LYS A 57 -8.57 11.18 24.17
N MET A 58 -8.44 12.22 23.36
CA MET A 58 -8.93 13.57 23.69
C MET A 58 -10.46 13.59 23.85
N ALA A 59 -11.18 12.76 23.08
CA ALA A 59 -12.62 12.60 23.20
C ALA A 59 -13.07 11.68 24.35
N ASN A 60 -12.15 11.12 25.16
CA ASN A 60 -12.43 10.11 26.19
C ASN A 60 -13.22 8.89 25.67
N LYS A 61 -13.05 8.52 24.40
CA LYS A 61 -13.75 7.43 23.70
C LYS A 61 -12.78 6.34 23.20
N VAL A 62 -11.71 6.07 23.96
CA VAL A 62 -10.72 5.05 23.59
C VAL A 62 -11.38 3.68 23.58
N ASN A 63 -11.35 3.01 22.44
CA ASN A 63 -11.89 1.67 22.25
C ASN A 63 -10.85 0.80 21.52
N SER A 64 -10.45 -0.31 22.15
CA SER A 64 -9.48 -1.26 21.59
C SER A 64 -9.99 -1.95 20.32
N THR A 65 -11.29 -2.26 20.25
CA THR A 65 -11.93 -2.83 19.06
C THR A 65 -11.88 -1.86 17.90
N ALA A 66 -12.14 -0.56 18.14
CA ALA A 66 -12.01 0.46 17.10
C ALA A 66 -10.57 0.58 16.59
N GLY A 67 -9.59 0.52 17.50
CA GLY A 67 -8.17 0.48 17.13
C GLY A 67 -7.79 -0.73 16.28
N LEU A 68 -8.27 -1.93 16.64
CA LEU A 68 -8.04 -3.15 15.86
C LEU A 68 -8.69 -3.08 14.48
N ILE A 69 -9.93 -2.59 14.39
CA ILE A 69 -10.62 -2.38 13.11
C ILE A 69 -9.83 -1.39 12.23
N GLY A 70 -9.27 -0.33 12.82
CA GLY A 70 -8.39 0.60 12.10
C GLY A 70 -7.15 -0.07 11.51
N VAL A 71 -6.50 -0.95 12.27
CA VAL A 71 -5.35 -1.73 11.76
C VAL A 71 -5.77 -2.71 10.67
N LEU A 72 -6.89 -3.43 10.84
CA LEU A 72 -7.41 -4.35 9.82
C LEU A 72 -7.76 -3.64 8.52
N LYS A 73 -8.34 -2.43 8.58
CA LYS A 73 -8.63 -1.60 7.41
C LYS A 73 -7.36 -1.28 6.62
N LYS A 74 -6.28 -0.90 7.32
CA LYS A 74 -4.97 -0.63 6.72
C LYS A 74 -4.35 -1.85 6.07
N LEU A 75 -4.44 -3.02 6.70
CA LEU A 75 -4.05 -4.29 6.06
C LEU A 75 -4.85 -4.56 4.79
N GLY A 76 -6.16 -4.27 4.79
CA GLY A 76 -6.99 -4.31 3.59
C GLY A 76 -6.49 -3.40 2.46
N TYR A 77 -5.98 -2.21 2.80
CA TYR A 77 -5.40 -1.29 1.83
C TYR A 77 -4.14 -1.86 1.18
N TRP A 78 -3.26 -2.50 1.95
CA TRP A 78 -2.09 -3.21 1.41
C TRP A 78 -2.47 -4.37 0.48
N ILE A 79 -3.55 -5.10 0.79
CA ILE A 79 -4.09 -6.15 -0.09
C ILE A 79 -4.57 -5.54 -1.41
N MET A 80 -5.29 -4.41 -1.38
CA MET A 80 -5.74 -3.73 -2.59
C MET A 80 -4.58 -3.26 -3.47
N VAL A 81 -3.51 -2.73 -2.88
CA VAL A 81 -2.27 -2.37 -3.61
C VAL A 81 -1.67 -3.61 -4.27
N MET A 82 -1.56 -4.73 -3.56
CA MET A 82 -1.03 -5.97 -4.15
C MET A 82 -1.91 -6.46 -5.31
N VAL A 83 -3.23 -6.48 -5.13
CA VAL A 83 -4.19 -6.92 -6.16
C VAL A 83 -4.12 -6.04 -7.40
N SER A 84 -3.95 -4.72 -7.26
CA SER A 84 -3.88 -3.80 -8.41
C SER A 84 -2.62 -4.01 -9.25
N PHE A 85 -1.46 -4.23 -8.63
CA PHE A 85 -0.23 -4.60 -9.36
C PHE A 85 -0.32 -5.98 -10.00
N LEU A 86 -0.90 -6.97 -9.32
CA LEU A 86 -1.11 -8.30 -9.90
C LEU A 86 -2.06 -8.28 -11.10
N ALA A 87 -3.14 -7.48 -11.03
CA ALA A 87 -4.05 -7.28 -12.14
C ALA A 87 -3.33 -6.65 -13.35
N SER A 88 -2.41 -5.71 -13.11
CA SER A 88 -1.59 -5.11 -14.16
C SER A 88 -0.72 -6.14 -14.88
N VAL A 89 -0.06 -7.03 -14.12
CA VAL A 89 0.74 -8.14 -14.70
C VAL A 89 -0.15 -9.08 -15.52
N LEU A 90 -1.34 -9.43 -15.00
CA LEU A 90 -2.30 -10.27 -15.71
C LEU A 90 -2.76 -9.63 -17.02
N PHE A 91 -3.03 -8.32 -17.05
CA PHE A 91 -3.43 -7.64 -18.28
C PHE A 91 -2.31 -7.57 -19.31
N ILE A 92 -1.06 -7.34 -18.88
CA ILE A 92 0.10 -7.37 -19.78
C ILE A 92 0.22 -8.74 -20.46
N GLU A 93 0.07 -9.83 -19.70
CA GLU A 93 0.17 -11.19 -20.24
C GLU A 93 -0.96 -11.50 -21.25
N ILE A 94 -2.19 -11.06 -20.95
CA ILE A 94 -3.31 -11.15 -21.90
C ILE A 94 -3.02 -10.32 -23.15
N GLY A 95 -2.50 -9.10 -22.99
CA GLY A 95 -2.12 -8.21 -24.10
C GLY A 95 -1.10 -8.87 -25.03
N ASN A 96 -0.05 -9.47 -24.47
CA ASN A 96 0.96 -10.23 -25.21
C ASN A 96 0.33 -11.37 -26.02
N THR A 97 -0.62 -12.11 -25.43
CA THR A 97 -1.33 -13.20 -26.10
C THR A 97 -2.23 -12.70 -27.24
N LEU A 98 -2.83 -11.52 -27.10
CA LEU A 98 -3.70 -10.90 -28.10
C LEU A 98 -2.95 -10.04 -29.14
N GLY A 99 -1.64 -9.83 -28.97
CA GLY A 99 -0.85 -8.92 -29.81
C GLY A 99 -1.16 -7.43 -29.57
N ILE A 100 -1.64 -7.07 -28.38
CA ILE A 100 -1.98 -5.70 -27.98
C ILE A 100 -1.03 -5.27 -26.85
N ASP A 101 -0.43 -4.07 -26.98
CA ASP A 101 0.36 -3.50 -25.89
C ASP A 101 -0.55 -2.97 -24.77
N LEU A 102 -0.60 -3.73 -23.67
CA LEU A 102 -1.31 -3.36 -22.44
C LEU A 102 -0.34 -2.93 -21.33
N GLY A 103 0.89 -2.50 -21.65
CA GLY A 103 1.85 -2.00 -20.68
C GLY A 103 1.35 -0.80 -19.85
N ILE A 104 0.44 0.00 -20.43
CA ILE A 104 -0.23 1.13 -19.76
C ILE A 104 -1.02 0.69 -18.50
N THR A 105 -1.42 -0.58 -18.42
CA THR A 105 -2.16 -1.10 -17.27
C THR A 105 -1.35 -1.10 -15.99
N THR A 106 -0.02 -1.01 -16.04
CA THR A 106 0.82 -0.77 -14.85
C THR A 106 0.44 0.50 -14.09
N LEU A 107 -0.12 1.50 -14.76
CA LEU A 107 -0.64 2.71 -14.11
C LEU A 107 -1.76 2.41 -13.11
N LEU A 108 -2.49 1.30 -13.26
CA LEU A 108 -3.54 0.89 -12.33
C LEU A 108 -2.96 0.62 -10.93
N GLY A 109 -1.83 -0.08 -10.85
CA GLY A 109 -1.12 -0.31 -9.59
C GLY A 109 -0.73 0.99 -8.90
N TRP A 110 -0.09 1.88 -9.65
CA TRP A 110 0.37 3.18 -9.18
C TRP A 110 -0.78 4.12 -8.78
N PHE A 111 -1.86 4.12 -9.55
CA PHE A 111 -3.03 4.94 -9.27
C PHE A 111 -3.74 4.50 -7.99
N VAL A 112 -3.88 3.19 -7.77
CA VAL A 112 -4.44 2.66 -6.51
C VAL A 112 -3.56 3.03 -5.32
N LEU A 113 -2.24 2.88 -5.43
CA LEU A 113 -1.31 3.30 -4.37
C LEU A 113 -1.45 4.80 -4.06
N ALA A 114 -1.48 5.65 -5.10
CA ALA A 114 -1.64 7.09 -4.96
C ALA A 114 -2.98 7.47 -4.31
N SER A 115 -4.09 6.87 -4.77
CA SER A 115 -5.44 7.11 -4.23
C SER A 115 -5.53 6.73 -2.75
N LEU A 116 -5.03 5.56 -2.37
CA LEU A 116 -5.00 5.13 -0.97
C LEU A 116 -4.08 6.02 -0.12
N THR A 117 -2.98 6.53 -0.68
CA THR A 117 -2.08 7.45 0.02
C THR A 117 -2.76 8.79 0.30
N ILE A 118 -3.53 9.32 -0.66
CA ILE A 118 -4.35 10.53 -0.50
C ILE A 118 -5.42 10.31 0.58
N ASN A 119 -6.03 9.13 0.63
CA ASN A 119 -7.02 8.79 1.65
C ASN A 119 -6.43 8.80 3.06
N GLU A 120 -5.22 8.24 3.26
CA GLU A 120 -4.53 8.31 4.55
C GLU A 120 -4.17 9.75 4.93
N LEU A 121 -3.70 10.56 3.96
CA LEU A 121 -3.38 11.96 4.19
C LEU A 121 -4.61 12.78 4.62
N ARG A 122 -5.76 12.54 3.98
CA ARG A 122 -7.04 13.13 4.40
C ARG A 122 -7.39 12.76 5.83
N SER A 123 -7.32 11.47 6.17
CA SER A 123 -7.67 10.98 7.49
C SER A 123 -6.80 11.60 8.59
N ILE A 124 -5.50 11.76 8.33
CA ILE A 124 -4.57 12.51 9.22
C ILE A 124 -5.04 13.94 9.44
N ILE A 125 -5.35 14.66 8.35
CA ILE A 125 -5.77 16.06 8.42
C ILE A 125 -7.09 16.20 9.18
N GLU A 126 -8.06 15.33 8.93
CA GLU A 126 -9.34 15.29 9.64
C GLU A 126 -9.14 15.07 11.14
N ASN A 127 -8.30 14.10 11.53
CA ASN A 127 -7.96 13.84 12.93
C ASN A 127 -7.29 15.05 13.62
N LEU A 128 -6.43 15.78 12.90
CA LEU A 128 -5.77 16.98 13.42
C LEU A 128 -6.73 18.18 13.55
N VAL A 129 -7.60 18.38 12.57
CA VAL A 129 -8.63 19.44 12.60
C VAL A 129 -9.58 19.21 13.78
N GLU A 130 -10.05 17.98 13.98
CA GLU A 130 -10.96 17.64 15.08
C GLU A 130 -10.32 17.74 16.47
N THR A 131 -8.99 17.63 16.57
CA THR A 131 -8.26 17.83 17.82
C THR A 131 -7.92 19.30 18.10
N GLY A 132 -8.37 20.22 17.23
CA GLY A 132 -8.25 21.67 17.42
C GLY A 132 -6.96 22.28 16.87
N TYR A 133 -6.17 21.54 16.09
CA TYR A 133 -5.01 22.10 15.40
C TYR A 133 -5.45 22.99 14.24
N ASN A 134 -4.79 24.14 14.08
CA ASN A 134 -5.05 25.05 12.97
C ASN A 134 -4.28 24.58 11.72
N ILE A 135 -4.95 23.80 10.86
CA ILE A 135 -4.37 23.26 9.62
C ILE A 135 -4.56 24.25 8.46
N PRO A 136 -3.52 24.51 7.64
CA PRO A 136 -3.64 25.37 6.46
C PRO A 136 -4.78 24.96 5.52
N ASN A 137 -5.60 25.93 5.11
CA ASN A 137 -6.77 25.71 4.25
C ASN A 137 -6.47 25.01 2.92
N ILE A 138 -5.24 25.13 2.42
CA ILE A 138 -4.81 24.44 1.19
C ILE A 138 -4.82 22.92 1.37
N LEU A 139 -4.50 22.41 2.56
CA LEU A 139 -4.47 20.99 2.87
C LEU A 139 -5.88 20.44 3.10
N THR A 140 -6.76 21.22 3.72
CA THR A 140 -8.16 20.80 3.92
C THR A 140 -8.95 20.85 2.62
N LYS A 141 -9.02 22.02 1.97
CA LYS A 141 -9.85 22.21 0.75
C LYS A 141 -9.26 21.57 -0.49
N GLY A 142 -7.93 21.60 -0.65
CA GLY A 142 -7.27 21.03 -1.83
C GLY A 142 -7.44 19.52 -1.90
N LEU A 143 -7.26 18.82 -0.78
CA LEU A 143 -7.49 17.38 -0.71
C LEU A 143 -8.98 17.04 -0.73
N GLU A 144 -9.85 17.91 -0.20
CA GLU A 144 -11.31 17.78 -0.33
C GLU A 144 -11.74 17.66 -1.80
N VAL A 145 -11.27 18.61 -2.62
CA VAL A 145 -11.57 18.64 -4.06
C VAL A 145 -10.94 17.46 -4.80
N ALA A 146 -9.69 17.11 -4.51
CA ALA A 146 -9.00 16.00 -5.18
C ALA A 146 -9.74 14.66 -4.99
N ASP A 147 -10.19 14.37 -3.77
CA ASP A 147 -10.95 13.16 -3.46
C ASP A 147 -12.33 13.15 -4.09
N LYS A 148 -13.03 14.29 -4.14
CA LYS A 148 -14.33 14.38 -4.85
C LYS A 148 -14.15 14.01 -6.32
N ILE A 149 -13.10 14.50 -6.96
CA ILE A 149 -12.81 14.17 -8.36
C ILE A 149 -12.43 12.68 -8.54
N ILE A 150 -11.68 12.10 -7.59
CA ILE A 150 -11.22 10.70 -7.68
C ILE A 150 -12.34 9.70 -7.36
N ASN A 151 -13.22 10.04 -6.41
CA ASN A 151 -14.27 9.17 -5.89
C ASN A 151 -15.68 9.56 -6.39
N GLU A 152 -15.81 10.42 -7.39
CA GLU A 152 -17.09 10.76 -8.03
C GLU A 152 -17.60 9.60 -8.90
N GLU A 153 -18.10 8.55 -8.24
CA GLU A 153 -19.32 7.85 -8.62
C GLU A 153 -20.04 7.52 -7.32
N ASN A 154 -21.17 8.21 -7.06
CA ASN A 154 -22.35 7.75 -6.28
C ASN A 154 -23.24 8.95 -5.91
N LYS A 155 -24.06 9.39 -6.86
CA LYS A 155 -25.45 9.75 -6.58
C LYS A 155 -26.36 8.88 -7.41
#